data_AF-A0A1F5TFW1-F1
#
_entry.id   AF-A0A1F5TFW1-F1
#
_cell.length_a   1.000
_cell.length_b   1.000
_cell.length_c   1.000
_cell.angle_alpha   90.00
_cell.angle_beta   90.00
_cell.angle_gamma   90.00
#
_symmetry.space_group_name_H-M   'P 1'
#
loop_
_entity.id
_entity.type
_entity.pdbx_description
1 polymer ?
#
loop_
_entity_poly.entity_id
_entity_poly.type
_entity_poly.pdbx_seq_one_letter_code
_entity_poly.pdbx_strand_id
1 'polypeptide(L)'
;MSSKDFPPSQKSGETTPEVIPTKDQVFAVLKRFLEGRGFSEVRTRTDEKGLYLWDVKIKKEDGEEEYSYMRKGRYPEGEASKTAIHVMFYDADGMPTPGDEVARLVAGEWRFFDVNGKIKK
;
A
#
# COMPACT_ATOMS: atom_id res chain seq x y z
N MET A 1 -46.25 15.40 15.04
CA MET A 1 -45.04 16.10 14.54
C MET A 1 -43.96 15.06 14.34
N SER A 2 -43.29 15.14 13.18
CA SER A 2 -42.75 14.03 12.40
C SER A 2 -41.65 13.19 13.05
N SER A 3 -41.82 11.87 12.95
CA SER A 3 -40.74 10.88 12.91
C SER A 3 -39.79 11.27 11.77
N LYS A 4 -38.52 11.52 12.09
CA LYS A 4 -37.48 11.63 11.07
C LYS A 4 -37.06 10.22 10.70
N ASP A 5 -37.62 9.74 9.60
CA ASP A 5 -37.12 8.58 8.86
C ASP A 5 -35.66 8.83 8.46
N PHE A 6 -34.73 8.23 9.19
CA PHE A 6 -33.40 8.02 8.66
C PHE A 6 -33.49 6.88 7.64
N PRO A 7 -33.06 7.07 6.38
CA PRO A 7 -33.02 5.95 5.45
C PRO A 7 -32.07 4.89 6.03
N PRO A 8 -32.40 3.59 5.89
CA PRO A 8 -31.47 2.54 6.27
C PRO A 8 -30.21 2.71 5.45
N SER A 9 -29.10 2.99 6.14
CA SER A 9 -27.77 3.08 5.54
C SER A 9 -27.55 1.82 4.71
N GLN A 10 -27.38 1.99 3.40
CA GLN A 10 -27.28 0.91 2.44
C GLN A 10 -26.16 -0.04 2.87
N LYS A 11 -26.54 -1.26 3.31
CA LYS A 11 -25.63 -2.39 3.37
C LYS A 11 -25.11 -2.62 1.94
N SER A 12 -23.89 -2.18 1.66
CA SER A 12 -23.21 -2.52 0.42
C SER A 12 -22.87 -4.01 0.44
N GLY A 13 -23.84 -4.82 0.03
CA GLY A 13 -23.76 -6.27 -0.07
C GLY A 13 -23.09 -6.73 -1.35
N GLU A 14 -21.82 -6.36 -1.54
CA GLU A 14 -20.96 -7.06 -2.49
C GLU A 14 -19.91 -7.84 -1.68
N THR A 15 -20.27 -9.05 -1.28
CA THR A 15 -19.34 -10.04 -0.72
C THR A 15 -18.51 -10.64 -1.85
N THR A 16 -17.75 -9.83 -2.58
CA THR A 16 -16.61 -10.38 -3.30
C THR A 16 -15.61 -10.86 -2.26
N PRO A 17 -15.14 -12.13 -2.32
CA PRO A 17 -14.09 -12.60 -1.45
C PRO A 17 -12.91 -11.62 -1.51
N GLU A 18 -12.42 -11.19 -0.36
CA GLU A 18 -11.26 -10.32 -0.29
C GLU A 18 -10.07 -11.02 -0.98
N VAL A 19 -9.55 -10.40 -2.04
CA VAL A 19 -8.38 -10.91 -2.74
C VAL A 19 -7.14 -10.54 -1.93
N ILE A 20 -6.45 -11.55 -1.41
CA ILE A 20 -5.23 -11.37 -0.64
C ILE A 20 -4.04 -11.63 -1.56
N PRO A 21 -3.22 -10.61 -1.88
CA PRO A 21 -2.11 -10.79 -2.78
C PRO A 21 -0.99 -11.59 -2.11
N THR A 22 -0.34 -12.46 -2.88
CA THR A 22 0.88 -13.15 -2.45
C THR A 22 2.08 -12.20 -2.44
N LYS A 23 3.17 -12.57 -1.77
CA LYS A 23 4.42 -11.78 -1.79
C LYS A 23 4.92 -11.55 -3.22
N ASP A 24 4.82 -12.55 -4.10
CA ASP A 24 5.23 -12.42 -5.50
C ASP A 24 4.35 -11.43 -6.29
N GLN A 25 3.04 -11.41 -6.01
CA GLN A 25 2.12 -10.44 -6.61
C GLN A 25 2.42 -9.03 -6.13
N VAL A 26 2.67 -8.83 -4.82
CA VAL A 26 3.11 -7.54 -4.29
C VAL A 26 4.47 -7.14 -4.88
N PHE A 27 5.39 -8.10 -5.03
CA PHE A 27 6.70 -7.84 -5.62
C PHE A 27 6.59 -7.40 -7.08
N ALA A 28 5.71 -8.00 -7.88
CA ALA A 28 5.45 -7.57 -9.25
C ALA A 28 4.94 -6.12 -9.33
N VAL A 29 4.26 -5.63 -8.29
CA VAL A 29 3.85 -4.23 -8.16
C VAL A 29 5.04 -3.35 -7.78
N LEU A 30 5.80 -3.74 -6.74
CA LEU A 30 6.98 -3.02 -6.30
C LEU A 30 8.00 -2.84 -7.43
N LYS A 31 8.25 -3.86 -8.25
CA LYS A 31 9.19 -3.81 -9.39
C LYS A 31 8.98 -2.61 -10.31
N ARG A 32 7.73 -2.13 -10.45
CA ARG A 32 7.41 -0.97 -11.28
C ARG A 32 8.04 0.32 -10.76
N PHE A 33 8.22 0.42 -9.45
CA PHE A 33 8.82 1.58 -8.75
C PHE A 33 10.30 1.40 -8.45
N LEU A 34 10.79 0.15 -8.43
CA LEU A 34 12.20 -0.12 -8.20
C LEU A 34 13.09 0.37 -9.35
N GLU A 35 12.55 0.55 -10.57
CA GLU A 35 13.31 1.01 -11.76
C GLU A 35 14.57 0.15 -12.03
N GLY A 36 14.51 -1.15 -11.73
CA GLY A 36 15.64 -2.07 -11.87
C GLY A 36 16.71 -1.97 -10.77
N ARG A 37 16.53 -1.10 -9.77
CA ARG A 37 17.42 -0.97 -8.62
C ARG A 37 17.23 -2.13 -7.65
N GLY A 38 18.31 -2.50 -6.97
CA GLY A 38 18.24 -3.39 -5.82
C GLY A 38 17.52 -2.73 -4.65
N PHE A 39 16.94 -3.55 -3.78
CA PHE A 39 16.31 -3.11 -2.53
C PHE A 39 16.74 -4.03 -1.40
N SER A 40 16.66 -3.53 -0.17
CA SER A 40 16.77 -4.34 1.05
C SER A 40 15.41 -4.46 1.72
N GLU A 41 15.08 -5.64 2.24
CA GLU A 41 13.89 -5.80 3.10
C GLU A 41 14.16 -5.17 4.46
N VAL A 42 13.28 -4.26 4.89
CA VAL A 42 13.33 -3.63 6.22
C VAL A 42 12.46 -4.41 7.19
N ARG A 43 11.26 -4.79 6.76
CA ARG A 43 10.29 -5.49 7.59
C ARG A 43 9.38 -6.36 6.75
N THR A 44 9.13 -7.58 7.20
CA THR A 44 8.16 -8.49 6.58
C THR A 44 7.29 -9.10 7.68
N ARG A 45 5.98 -9.15 7.48
CA ARG A 45 5.02 -9.76 8.41
C ARG A 45 3.91 -10.52 7.72
N THR A 46 3.53 -11.63 8.33
CA THR A 46 2.51 -12.56 7.83
C THR A 46 1.57 -13.00 8.94
N ASP A 47 0.34 -13.34 8.59
CA ASP A 47 -0.62 -14.03 9.45
C ASP A 47 -1.14 -15.30 8.75
N GLU A 48 -2.18 -15.92 9.33
CA GLU A 48 -2.82 -17.12 8.77
C GLU A 48 -3.33 -16.93 7.33
N LYS A 49 -3.61 -15.69 6.93
CA LYS A 49 -4.10 -15.35 5.58
C LYS A 49 -2.96 -14.96 4.63
N GLY A 50 -1.73 -14.82 5.11
CA GLY A 50 -0.55 -14.49 4.31
C GLY A 50 0.06 -13.13 4.63
N LEU A 51 0.75 -12.54 3.65
CA LEU A 51 1.48 -11.27 3.81
C LEU A 51 0.53 -10.12 4.15
N TYR A 52 0.78 -9.43 5.27
CA TYR A 52 0.04 -8.24 5.65
C TYR A 52 0.89 -6.97 5.72
N LEU A 53 2.21 -7.09 5.85
CA LEU A 53 3.12 -5.95 5.81
C LEU A 53 4.44 -6.33 5.14
N TRP A 54 4.92 -5.44 4.26
CA TRP A 54 6.24 -5.56 3.66
C TRP A 54 6.84 -4.18 3.38
N ASP A 55 7.88 -3.84 4.13
CA ASP A 55 8.67 -2.62 3.96
C ASP A 55 9.97 -2.96 3.23
N VAL A 56 10.23 -2.28 2.12
CA VAL A 56 11.46 -2.39 1.34
C VAL A 56 12.10 -1.03 1.17
N LYS A 57 13.43 -0.98 1.20
CA LYS A 57 14.19 0.25 1.08
C LYS A 57 15.14 0.22 -0.11
N ILE A 58 15.20 1.32 -0.83
CA ILE A 58 16.10 1.58 -1.96
C ILE A 58 17.06 2.69 -1.54
N LYS A 59 18.36 2.44 -1.68
CA LYS A 59 19.37 3.48 -1.53
C LYS A 59 19.50 4.28 -2.82
N LYS A 60 19.60 5.60 -2.68
CA LYS A 60 19.90 6.56 -3.74
C LYS A 60 21.16 7.33 -3.39
N GLU A 61 21.66 8.07 -4.37
CA GLU A 61 22.79 8.98 -4.17
C GLU A 61 22.46 10.07 -3.13
N ASP A 62 21.26 10.63 -3.21
CA ASP A 62 20.81 11.76 -2.38
C ASP A 62 19.87 11.36 -1.22
N GLY A 63 19.90 10.10 -0.79
CA GLY A 63 19.06 9.61 0.31
C GLY A 63 18.47 8.23 0.06
N GLU A 64 17.24 7.99 0.52
CA GLU A 64 16.59 6.68 0.47
C GLU A 64 15.10 6.78 0.12
N GLU A 65 14.56 5.72 -0.49
CA GLU A 65 13.13 5.51 -0.65
C GLU A 65 12.71 4.27 0.13
N GLU A 66 11.61 4.33 0.85
CA GLU A 66 10.99 3.17 1.49
C GLU A 66 9.58 2.98 0.94
N TYR A 67 9.31 1.78 0.42
CA TYR A 67 7.99 1.37 -0.03
C TYR A 67 7.40 0.41 1.00
N SER A 68 6.23 0.75 1.51
CA SER A 68 5.52 -0.02 2.52
C SER A 68 4.22 -0.56 1.95
N TYR A 69 4.14 -1.87 1.76
CA TYR A 69 2.89 -2.59 1.51
C TYR A 69 2.19 -2.84 2.85
N MET A 70 0.89 -2.54 2.92
CA MET A 70 0.03 -2.96 4.01
C MET A 70 -1.29 -3.50 3.46
N ARG A 71 -1.69 -4.68 3.94
CA ARG A 71 -3.01 -5.26 3.63
C ARG A 71 -4.09 -4.51 4.40
N LYS A 72 -5.30 -4.42 3.84
CA LYS A 72 -6.47 -3.92 4.55
C LYS A 72 -6.70 -4.71 5.84
N GLY A 73 -6.91 -4.02 6.95
CA GLY A 73 -7.18 -4.63 8.24
C GLY A 73 -6.47 -3.92 9.39
N ARG A 74 -6.64 -4.49 10.59
CA ARG A 74 -5.99 -4.03 11.82
C ARG A 74 -4.95 -5.05 12.25
N TYR A 75 -3.72 -4.59 12.39
CA TYR A 75 -2.53 -5.38 12.71
C TYR A 75 -1.78 -4.74 13.90
N PRO A 76 -0.83 -5.45 14.54
CA PRO A 76 -0.03 -4.89 15.62
C PRO A 76 0.72 -3.61 15.24
N GLU A 77 1.18 -3.52 13.99
CA GLU A 77 1.93 -2.39 13.45
C GLU A 77 1.04 -1.21 13.02
N GLY A 78 -0.28 -1.39 12.89
CA GLY A 78 -1.19 -0.33 12.48
C GLY A 78 -2.50 -0.82 11.87
N GLU A 79 -3.28 0.12 11.37
CA GLU A 79 -4.55 -0.15 10.70
C GLU A 79 -4.53 0.47 9.30
N ALA A 80 -4.99 -0.30 8.31
CA ALA A 80 -5.16 0.15 6.94
C ALA A 80 -6.61 -0.07 6.49
N SER A 81 -7.23 0.99 5.98
CA SER A 81 -8.58 0.91 5.40
C SER A 81 -8.61 0.26 4.01
N LYS A 82 -7.43 0.11 3.37
CA LYS A 82 -7.23 -0.36 2.00
C LYS A 82 -5.94 -1.17 1.91
N THR A 83 -5.89 -2.13 0.99
CA THR A 83 -4.65 -2.85 0.65
C THR A 83 -3.87 -1.99 -0.34
N ALA A 84 -2.71 -1.48 0.07
CA ALA A 84 -1.99 -0.45 -0.67
C ALA A 84 -0.47 -0.54 -0.47
N ILE A 85 0.26 0.17 -1.33
CA ILE A 85 1.68 0.47 -1.20
C ILE A 85 1.81 1.98 -1.07
N HIS A 86 2.53 2.41 -0.05
CA HIS A 86 2.90 3.81 0.21
C HIS A 86 4.40 4.00 0.04
N VAL A 87 4.83 5.22 -0.26
CA VAL A 87 6.24 5.58 -0.30
C VAL A 87 6.57 6.64 0.76
N MET A 88 7.74 6.48 1.38
CA MET A 88 8.38 7.47 2.23
C MET A 88 9.74 7.80 1.60
N PHE A 89 10.06 9.09 1.51
CA PHE A 89 11.36 9.55 1.04
C PHE A 89 12.19 9.95 2.25
N TYR A 90 13.49 9.69 2.20
CA TYR A 90 14.45 10.17 3.19
C TYR A 90 15.54 10.92 2.43
N ASP A 91 15.92 12.10 2.90
CA ASP A 91 17.08 12.80 2.35
C ASP A 91 18.40 12.18 2.85
N ALA A 92 19.53 12.77 2.44
CA ALA A 92 20.86 12.31 2.82
C ALA A 92 21.13 12.36 4.33
N ASP A 93 20.42 13.22 5.07
CA ASP A 93 20.50 13.33 6.53
C ASP A 93 19.54 12.36 7.23
N GLY A 94 18.77 11.59 6.47
CA GLY A 94 17.79 10.62 6.96
C GLY A 94 16.48 11.25 7.42
N MET A 95 16.21 12.52 7.07
CA MET A 95 14.97 13.18 7.44
C MET A 95 13.82 12.69 6.55
N PRO A 96 12.72 12.19 7.15
CA PRO A 96 11.60 11.66 6.40
C PRO A 96 10.75 12.77 5.78
N THR A 97 10.46 12.63 4.50
CA THR A 97 9.40 13.35 3.79
C THR A 97 8.32 12.34 3.39
N PRO A 98 7.09 12.45 3.92
CA PRO A 98 6.00 11.57 3.53
C PRO A 98 5.73 11.71 2.04
N GLY A 99 5.72 10.58 1.35
CA GLY A 99 5.15 10.49 0.01
C GLY A 99 3.65 10.18 0.07
N ASP A 100 3.14 9.63 -1.03
CA ASP A 100 1.74 9.26 -1.18
C ASP A 100 1.54 7.75 -1.35
N GLU A 101 0.28 7.34 -1.40
CA GLU A 101 -0.11 6.03 -1.94
C GLU A 101 0.33 5.92 -3.40
N VAL A 102 1.10 4.88 -3.75
CA VAL A 102 1.61 4.66 -5.12
C VAL A 102 0.89 3.52 -5.82
N ALA A 103 0.28 2.61 -5.05
CA ALA A 103 -0.55 1.55 -5.59
C ALA A 103 -1.64 1.13 -4.61
N ARG A 104 -2.80 0.73 -5.12
CA ARG A 104 -3.92 0.19 -4.33
C ARG A 104 -4.55 -1.00 -5.02
N LEU A 105 -4.87 -2.05 -4.26
CA LEU A 105 -5.64 -3.18 -4.74
C LEU A 105 -7.14 -2.87 -4.63
N VAL A 106 -7.84 -2.87 -5.76
CA VAL A 106 -9.29 -2.61 -5.86
C VAL A 106 -9.92 -3.73 -6.67
N ALA A 107 -10.87 -4.47 -6.07
CA ALA A 107 -11.56 -5.59 -6.71
C ALA A 107 -10.61 -6.64 -7.36
N GLY A 108 -9.47 -6.90 -6.72
CA GLY A 108 -8.47 -7.86 -7.21
C GLY A 108 -7.47 -7.29 -8.23
N GLU A 109 -7.61 -6.02 -8.62
CA GLU A 109 -6.70 -5.36 -9.56
C GLU A 109 -5.89 -4.24 -8.90
N TRP A 110 -4.61 -4.11 -9.27
CA TRP A 110 -3.76 -3.02 -8.79
C TRP A 110 -3.98 -1.75 -9.63
N ARG A 111 -4.34 -0.66 -8.96
CA ARG A 111 -4.40 0.70 -9.50
C ARG A 111 -3.14 1.43 -9.07
N PHE A 112 -2.49 2.12 -10.01
CA PHE A 112 -1.25 2.86 -9.80
C PHE A 112 -1.55 4.34 -9.69
N PHE A 113 -0.86 5.01 -8.78
CA PHE A 113 -0.98 6.43 -8.54
C PHE A 113 0.37 7.09 -8.71
N ASP A 114 0.30 8.32 -9.21
CA ASP A 114 1.47 9.08 -9.56
C ASP A 114 1.96 9.85 -8.34
N VAL A 115 3.21 9.62 -7.94
CA VAL A 115 3.89 10.43 -6.93
C VAL A 115 4.69 11.47 -7.71
N ASN A 116 4.21 12.72 -7.69
CA ASN A 116 4.83 13.83 -8.40
C ASN A 116 4.92 13.68 -9.94
N GLY A 117 3.87 13.18 -10.60
CA GLY A 117 3.63 13.36 -12.04
C GLY A 117 4.59 12.64 -13.00
N LYS A 118 5.10 11.46 -12.64
CA LYS A 118 6.09 10.70 -13.40
C LYS A 118 5.66 9.29 -13.83
N ILE A 119 4.38 8.94 -13.82
CA ILE A 119 3.89 7.73 -14.49
C ILE A 119 3.24 8.14 -15.81
N LYS A 120 4.09 8.38 -16.83
CA LYS A 120 3.61 8.46 -18.22
C LYS A 120 3.10 7.09 -18.66
N LYS A 121 1.90 7.12 -19.24
CA LYS A 121 1.21 6.03 -19.96
C LYS A 121 2.12 5.24 -20.89
#